data_AF-A0A662BSL3-F1
#
_entry.id   AF-A0A662BSL3-F1
#
_cell.length_a   1.000
_cell.length_b   1.000
_cell.length_c   1.000
_cell.angle_alpha   90.00
_cell.angle_beta   90.00
_cell.angle_gamma   90.00
#
_symmetry.space_group_name_H-M   'P 1'
#
loop_
_entity.id
_entity.type
_entity.pdbx_description
1 polymer ?
#
loop_
_entity_poly.entity_id
_entity_poly.type
_entity_poly.pdbx_seq_one_letter_code
_entity_poly.pdbx_strand_id
1 'polypeptide(L)'
;MENKNELIITPRTKVLHLIESYPQLEDVLIEYVPAFKKLKNPVLRKTVAKIATLQQAAAIGNVKVEDMINRLRKEVGQDKVTDSTVSGYNYLKPEWFSENLIVTEFSAVEMLARGEHPVNQVMADLNILDQGKIYKLITPFLPAPLIDKAASLSCRHWIDKISENEFCIYFIK
;
A
#
# COMPACT_ATOMS: atom_id res chain seq x y z
N MET A 1 -8.67 -14.29 26.21
CA MET A 1 -8.59 -12.90 25.72
C MET A 1 -8.80 -12.98 24.22
N GLU A 2 -10.01 -12.62 23.77
CA GLU A 2 -10.47 -12.88 22.40
C GLU A 2 -9.77 -11.99 21.37
N ASN A 3 -9.33 -12.62 20.29
CA ASN A 3 -8.76 -12.01 19.09
C ASN A 3 -9.78 -11.05 18.44
N LYS A 4 -9.65 -9.74 18.67
CA LYS A 4 -10.28 -8.75 17.80
C LYS A 4 -9.46 -8.72 16.51
N ASN A 5 -10.06 -9.15 15.39
CA ASN A 5 -9.58 -8.83 14.05
C ASN A 5 -9.39 -7.31 13.95
N GLU A 6 -8.16 -6.82 14.08
CA GLU A 6 -7.84 -5.41 13.90
C GLU A 6 -7.96 -5.07 12.42
N LEU A 7 -8.97 -4.28 12.07
CA LEU A 7 -9.15 -3.77 10.72
C LEU A 7 -7.95 -2.89 10.37
N ILE A 8 -7.08 -3.34 9.47
CA ILE A 8 -6.01 -2.50 8.92
C ILE A 8 -6.63 -1.37 8.10
N ILE A 9 -6.40 -0.12 8.51
CA ILE A 9 -6.93 1.07 7.83
C ILE A 9 -6.09 1.32 6.57
N THR A 10 -6.69 1.23 5.39
CA THR A 10 -6.04 1.46 4.08
C THR A 10 -6.89 2.41 3.22
N PRO A 11 -6.39 2.96 2.10
CA PRO A 11 -7.18 3.82 1.21
C PRO A 11 -8.44 3.13 0.66
N ARG A 12 -8.40 1.80 0.55
CA ARG A 12 -9.51 0.97 0.08
C ARG A 12 -10.49 0.59 1.19
N THR A 13 -10.17 0.86 2.46
CA THR A 13 -11.08 0.59 3.58
C THR A 13 -12.37 1.38 3.39
N LYS A 14 -13.50 0.69 3.53
CA LYS A 14 -14.84 1.29 3.41
C LYS A 14 -15.16 2.14 4.64
N VAL A 15 -15.79 3.29 4.43
CA VAL A 15 -16.16 4.23 5.49
C VAL A 15 -17.09 3.57 6.52
N LEU A 16 -18.08 2.80 6.07
CA LEU A 16 -18.98 2.08 6.97
C LEU A 16 -18.22 1.09 7.85
N HIS A 17 -17.34 0.29 7.25
CA HIS A 17 -16.56 -0.71 7.97
C HIS A 17 -15.61 -0.07 8.99
N LEU A 18 -15.00 1.08 8.63
CA LEU A 18 -14.18 1.86 9.55
C LEU A 18 -14.96 2.32 10.78
N ILE A 19 -16.14 2.93 10.59
CA ILE A 19 -16.95 3.49 11.69
C ILE A 19 -17.59 2.36 12.53
N GLU A 20 -17.89 1.20 11.93
CA GLU A 20 -18.37 0.03 12.67
C GLU A 20 -17.25 -0.60 13.53
N SER A 21 -16.03 -0.68 13.01
CA SER A 21 -14.88 -1.21 13.74
C SER A 21 -14.31 -0.23 14.78
N TYR A 22 -14.35 1.07 14.45
CA TYR A 22 -13.81 2.15 15.27
C TYR A 22 -14.78 3.35 15.31
N PRO A 23 -15.86 3.28 16.09
CA PRO A 23 -16.86 4.35 16.18
C PRO A 23 -16.28 5.72 16.54
N GLN A 24 -15.20 5.75 17.32
CA GLN A 24 -14.50 6.98 17.70
C GLN A 24 -13.87 7.73 16.52
N LEU A 25 -13.62 7.05 15.39
CA LEU A 25 -13.06 7.68 14.19
C LEU A 25 -14.10 8.46 13.38
N GLU A 26 -15.39 8.34 13.70
CA GLU A 26 -16.45 9.06 12.98
C GLU A 26 -16.27 10.58 13.08
N ASP A 27 -16.00 11.10 14.28
CA ASP A 27 -15.82 12.55 14.46
C ASP A 27 -14.53 13.04 13.77
N VAL A 28 -13.44 12.27 13.84
CA VAL A 28 -12.18 12.56 13.12
C VAL A 28 -12.41 12.61 11.61
N LEU A 29 -13.19 11.68 11.05
CA LEU A 29 -13.50 11.67 9.63
C LEU A 29 -14.36 12.89 9.20
N ILE A 30 -15.23 13.37 10.09
CA ILE A 30 -16.05 14.57 9.86
C ILE A 30 -15.19 15.84 9.84
N GLU A 31 -14.09 15.90 10.59
CA GLU A 31 -13.15 17.02 10.54
C GLU A 31 -12.53 17.18 9.15
N TYR A 32 -12.15 16.07 8.50
CA TYR A 32 -11.61 16.07 7.14
C TYR A 32 -12.68 16.21 6.06
N VAL A 33 -13.86 15.61 6.29
CA VAL A 33 -14.95 15.57 5.31
C VAL A 33 -16.24 16.06 5.98
N PRO A 34 -16.47 17.38 6.09
CA PRO A 34 -17.64 17.94 6.77
C PRO A 34 -18.98 17.42 6.22
N ALA A 35 -19.02 17.06 4.92
CA ALA A 35 -20.18 16.43 4.28
C ALA A 35 -20.62 15.12 4.96
N PHE A 36 -19.69 14.42 5.63
CA PHE A 36 -19.96 13.17 6.33
C PHE A 36 -20.65 13.36 7.68
N LYS A 37 -20.86 14.59 8.16
CA LYS A 37 -21.73 14.87 9.32
C LYS A 37 -23.13 14.26 9.14
N LYS A 38 -23.59 14.15 7.89
CA LYS A 38 -24.88 13.53 7.54
C LYS A 38 -24.88 12.00 7.73
N LEU A 39 -23.72 11.33 7.84
CA LEU A 39 -23.61 9.90 8.12
C LEU A 39 -24.02 9.52 9.56
N LYS A 40 -24.19 10.51 10.46
CA LYS A 40 -24.86 10.28 11.74
C LYS A 40 -26.32 9.85 11.57
N ASN A 41 -26.94 10.11 10.40
CA ASN A 41 -28.25 9.57 10.06
C ASN A 41 -28.13 8.08 9.68
N PRO A 42 -28.84 7.15 10.35
CA PRO A 42 -28.75 5.71 10.10
C PRO A 42 -29.04 5.29 8.66
N VAL A 43 -29.89 6.03 7.94
CA VAL A 43 -30.24 5.73 6.54
C VAL A 43 -29.09 6.08 5.60
N LEU A 44 -28.46 7.23 5.79
CA LEU A 44 -27.29 7.67 5.01
C LEU A 44 -26.06 6.82 5.31
N ARG A 45 -25.92 6.41 6.58
CA ARG A 45 -24.90 5.46 7.03
C ARG A 45 -24.98 4.13 6.25
N LYS A 46 -26.18 3.59 6.06
CA LYS A 46 -26.35 2.29 5.37
C LYS A 46 -26.26 2.36 3.84
N THR A 47 -26.28 3.55 3.25
CA THR A 47 -26.32 3.77 1.80
C THR A 47 -24.98 4.24 1.26
N VAL A 48 -24.57 5.47 1.59
CA VAL A 48 -23.35 6.10 1.04
C VAL A 48 -22.09 5.54 1.69
N ALA A 49 -22.08 5.35 3.02
CA ALA A 49 -20.88 4.86 3.70
C ALA A 49 -20.55 3.39 3.36
N LYS A 50 -21.55 2.60 2.92
CA LYS A 50 -21.38 1.19 2.53
C LYS A 50 -20.52 1.03 1.27
N ILE A 51 -20.55 2.02 0.39
CA ILE A 51 -19.86 1.98 -0.90
C ILE A 51 -18.63 2.88 -0.95
N ALA A 52 -18.61 3.97 -0.17
CA ALA A 52 -17.51 4.92 -0.15
C ALA A 52 -16.25 4.34 0.52
N THR A 53 -15.09 4.48 -0.14
CA THR A 53 -13.78 4.19 0.44
C THR A 53 -13.16 5.42 1.10
N LEU A 54 -12.14 5.24 1.95
CA LEU A 54 -11.37 6.36 2.51
C LEU A 54 -10.70 7.21 1.42
N GLN A 55 -10.24 6.61 0.33
CA GLN A 55 -9.72 7.36 -0.82
C GLN A 55 -10.78 8.27 -1.44
N GLN A 56 -12.02 7.77 -1.60
CA GLN A 56 -13.11 8.57 -2.13
C GLN A 56 -13.55 9.66 -1.14
N ALA A 57 -13.55 9.35 0.16
CA ALA A 57 -13.82 10.33 1.21
C ALA A 57 -12.82 11.49 1.19
N ALA A 58 -11.53 11.18 1.06
CA ALA A 58 -10.47 12.19 0.95
C ALA A 58 -10.67 13.10 -0.28
N ALA A 59 -11.04 12.52 -1.42
CA ALA A 59 -11.35 13.29 -2.63
C ALA A 59 -12.54 14.23 -2.44
N ILE A 60 -13.60 13.78 -1.75
CA ILE A 60 -14.78 14.61 -1.43
C ILE A 60 -14.42 15.76 -0.47
N GLY A 61 -13.54 15.49 0.51
CA GLY A 61 -13.04 16.50 1.45
C GLY A 61 -11.98 17.44 0.85
N ASN A 62 -11.51 17.18 -0.38
CA ASN A 62 -10.37 17.86 -0.99
C ASN A 62 -9.11 17.82 -0.09
N VAL A 63 -8.87 16.66 0.54
CA VAL A 63 -7.73 16.41 1.42
C VAL A 63 -6.83 15.31 0.85
N LYS A 64 -5.56 15.31 1.22
CA LYS A 64 -4.66 14.20 0.86
C LYS A 64 -5.08 12.95 1.61
N VAL A 65 -5.27 11.86 0.87
CA VAL A 65 -5.69 10.56 1.42
C VAL A 65 -4.70 10.03 2.46
N GLU A 66 -3.41 10.27 2.25
CA GLU A 66 -2.33 9.86 3.14
C GLU A 66 -2.43 10.55 4.51
N ASP A 67 -2.57 11.87 4.53
CA ASP A 67 -2.69 12.66 5.76
C ASP A 67 -3.90 12.22 6.59
N MET A 68 -5.03 11.98 5.93
CA MET A 68 -6.25 11.52 6.58
C MET A 68 -6.07 10.10 7.16
N ILE A 69 -5.50 9.16 6.39
CA ILE A 69 -5.27 7.79 6.86
C ILE A 69 -4.29 7.76 8.02
N ASN A 70 -3.19 8.51 7.94
CA ASN A 70 -2.18 8.55 9.00
C ASN A 70 -2.79 9.11 10.29
N ARG A 71 -3.65 10.12 10.20
CA ARG A 71 -4.37 10.63 11.36
C ARG A 71 -5.31 9.58 11.94
N LEU A 72 -6.16 8.95 11.11
CA LEU A 72 -7.08 7.90 11.56
C LEU A 72 -6.36 6.73 12.24
N ARG A 73 -5.21 6.31 11.70
CA ARG A 73 -4.38 5.25 12.27
C ARG A 73 -3.77 5.64 13.60
N LYS A 74 -3.29 6.87 13.72
CA LYS A 74 -2.72 7.39 14.97
C LYS A 74 -3.71 7.33 16.12
N GLU A 75 -4.98 7.64 15.86
CA GLU A 75 -6.06 7.60 16.86
C GLU A 75 -6.39 6.17 17.35
N VAL A 76 -6.01 5.13 16.60
CA VAL A 76 -6.24 3.72 16.96
C VAL A 76 -4.95 2.93 17.22
N GLY A 77 -3.80 3.60 17.28
CA GLY A 77 -2.50 2.94 17.51
C GLY A 77 -1.99 2.11 16.32
N GLN A 78 -2.49 2.36 15.12
CA GLN A 78 -1.97 1.81 13.85
C GLN A 78 -0.88 2.70 13.22
N ASP A 79 -0.37 3.69 13.95
CA ASP A 79 0.72 4.58 13.53
C ASP A 79 2.04 3.83 13.26
N LYS A 80 2.24 2.65 13.87
CA LYS A 80 3.39 1.78 13.56
C LYS A 80 3.27 1.02 12.24
N VAL A 81 2.10 1.03 11.61
CA VAL A 81 1.84 0.40 10.30
C VAL A 81 2.24 1.34 9.14
N THR A 82 2.70 2.56 9.47
CA THR A 82 2.92 3.65 8.50
C THR A 82 4.12 3.43 7.56
N ASP A 83 4.95 2.41 7.76
CA ASP A 83 6.09 2.14 6.86
C ASP A 83 5.91 0.93 5.92
N SER A 84 4.74 0.29 5.79
CA SER A 84 4.69 -0.93 4.94
C SER A 84 3.45 -1.28 4.16
N THR A 85 2.25 -0.78 4.47
CA THR A 85 1.06 -1.48 3.91
C THR A 85 -0.03 -0.58 3.35
N VAL A 86 0.20 0.73 3.24
CA VAL A 86 -0.86 1.67 2.80
C VAL A 86 -1.07 1.62 1.29
N SER A 87 -0.09 1.17 0.52
CA SER A 87 -0.09 1.29 -0.94
C SER A 87 -0.06 -0.05 -1.68
N GLY A 88 -0.18 -1.18 -0.98
CA GLY A 88 0.18 -2.48 -1.56
C GLY A 88 1.68 -2.60 -1.84
N TYR A 89 2.49 -1.68 -1.30
CA TYR A 89 3.93 -1.56 -1.45
C TYR A 89 4.59 -1.73 -0.07
N ASN A 90 5.34 -2.82 0.11
CA ASN A 90 6.04 -3.11 1.37
C ASN A 90 7.37 -2.36 1.44
N TYR A 91 7.52 -1.38 2.33
CA TYR A 91 8.82 -0.74 2.62
C TYR A 91 9.50 -1.27 3.89
N LEU A 92 8.75 -1.91 4.79
CA LEU A 92 9.36 -2.59 5.93
C LEU A 92 10.13 -3.83 5.48
N LYS A 93 11.38 -3.91 5.94
CA LYS A 93 12.26 -5.07 5.72
C LYS A 93 11.58 -6.34 6.24
N PRO A 94 11.31 -7.33 5.39
CA PRO A 94 10.62 -8.53 5.79
C PRO A 94 11.58 -9.61 6.27
N GLU A 95 11.07 -10.53 7.09
CA GLU A 95 11.85 -11.65 7.64
C GLU A 95 12.36 -12.63 6.57
N TRP A 96 11.67 -12.70 5.41
CA TRP A 96 12.08 -13.56 4.30
C TRP A 96 13.27 -13.00 3.52
N PHE A 97 13.63 -11.72 3.70
CA PHE A 97 14.74 -11.12 2.99
C PHE A 97 16.08 -11.58 3.55
N SER A 98 16.93 -12.10 2.67
CA SER A 98 18.32 -12.40 2.97
C SER A 98 19.16 -12.17 1.71
N GLU A 99 20.25 -11.43 1.84
CA GLU A 99 21.17 -11.15 0.71
C GLU A 99 21.70 -12.44 0.07
N ASN A 100 21.86 -13.51 0.85
CA ASN A 100 22.32 -14.81 0.38
C ASN A 100 21.30 -15.53 -0.52
N LEU A 101 20.04 -15.08 -0.53
CA LEU A 101 18.99 -15.63 -1.39
C LEU A 101 18.87 -14.88 -2.72
N ILE A 102 19.59 -13.76 -2.89
CA ILE A 102 19.60 -13.01 -4.13
C ILE A 102 20.37 -13.82 -5.18
N VAL A 103 19.65 -14.28 -6.20
CA VAL A 103 20.23 -15.06 -7.31
C VAL A 103 20.33 -14.27 -8.60
N THR A 104 19.63 -13.14 -8.68
CA THR A 104 19.58 -12.31 -9.88
C THR A 104 19.43 -10.85 -9.49
N GLU A 105 20.20 -10.01 -10.14
CA GLU A 105 20.19 -8.55 -9.98
C GLU A 105 20.08 -7.90 -11.35
N PHE A 106 19.16 -6.94 -11.46
CA PHE A 106 18.90 -6.21 -12.69
C PHE A 106 18.76 -4.72 -12.42
N SER A 107 19.57 -3.90 -13.11
CA SER A 107 19.47 -2.45 -13.06
C SER A 107 18.74 -1.93 -14.29
N ALA A 108 17.58 -1.31 -14.08
CA ALA A 108 16.79 -0.69 -15.14
C ALA A 108 17.11 0.80 -15.33
N VAL A 109 18.11 1.34 -14.63
CA VAL A 109 18.42 2.79 -14.62
C VAL A 109 18.72 3.32 -16.02
N GLU A 110 19.67 2.70 -16.73
CA GLU A 110 20.05 3.12 -18.08
C GLU A 110 18.91 2.96 -19.09
N MET A 111 18.20 1.84 -19.01
CA MET A 111 17.09 1.53 -19.90
C MET A 111 15.96 2.55 -19.76
N LEU A 112 15.58 2.88 -18.51
CA LEU A 112 14.59 3.90 -18.22
C LEU A 112 15.07 5.30 -18.66
N ALA A 113 16.37 5.60 -18.52
CA ALA A 113 16.94 6.85 -19.01
C ALA A 113 16.86 7.00 -20.55
N ARG A 114 16.84 5.89 -21.30
CA ARG A 114 16.62 5.87 -22.76
C ARG A 114 15.13 5.85 -23.15
N GLY A 115 14.21 5.86 -22.19
CA GLY A 115 12.77 5.76 -22.44
C GLY A 115 12.28 4.34 -22.74
N GLU A 116 13.11 3.32 -22.51
CA GLU A 116 12.76 1.91 -22.64
C GLU A 116 12.12 1.38 -21.34
N HIS A 117 11.33 0.30 -21.40
CA HIS A 117 10.57 -0.23 -20.26
C HIS A 117 11.06 -1.62 -19.79
N PRO A 118 11.35 -1.81 -18.49
CA PRO A 118 11.87 -3.08 -17.95
C PRO A 118 10.87 -4.22 -17.81
N VAL A 119 9.59 -3.95 -18.07
CA VAL A 119 8.51 -4.87 -17.67
C VAL A 119 8.68 -6.26 -18.30
N ASN A 120 9.04 -6.35 -19.58
CA ASN A 120 9.15 -7.65 -20.24
C ASN A 120 10.32 -8.48 -19.69
N GLN A 121 11.48 -7.85 -19.48
CA GLN A 121 12.65 -8.52 -18.93
C GLN A 121 12.38 -9.00 -17.50
N VAL A 122 11.90 -8.10 -16.63
CA VAL A 122 11.64 -8.44 -15.23
C VAL A 122 10.59 -9.54 -15.11
N MET A 123 9.54 -9.53 -15.94
CA MET A 123 8.53 -10.60 -15.90
C MET A 123 9.08 -11.94 -16.40
N ALA A 124 9.96 -11.93 -17.40
CA ALA A 124 10.66 -13.14 -17.84
C ALA A 124 11.52 -13.72 -16.72
N ASP A 125 12.30 -12.87 -16.05
CA ASP A 125 13.16 -13.27 -14.94
C ASP A 125 12.35 -13.79 -13.74
N LEU A 126 11.27 -13.10 -13.38
CA LEU A 126 10.37 -13.54 -12.31
C LEU A 126 9.70 -14.87 -12.64
N ASN A 127 9.38 -15.16 -13.91
CA ASN A 127 8.79 -16.43 -14.30
C ASN A 127 9.75 -17.61 -14.08
N ILE A 128 11.04 -17.44 -14.35
CA ILE A 128 12.06 -18.48 -14.15
C ILE A 128 12.64 -18.52 -12.73
N LEU A 129 12.32 -17.52 -11.88
CA LEU A 129 12.79 -17.46 -10.51
C LEU A 129 12.30 -18.68 -9.69
N ASP A 130 13.22 -19.38 -9.06
CA ASP A 130 12.93 -20.51 -8.17
C ASP A 130 12.24 -20.07 -6.88
N GLN A 131 11.45 -20.97 -6.29
CA GLN A 131 10.74 -20.71 -5.04
C GLN A 131 11.74 -20.45 -3.90
N GLY A 132 11.49 -19.39 -3.12
CA GLY A 132 12.40 -18.99 -2.04
C GLY A 132 13.67 -18.25 -2.47
N LYS A 133 13.88 -18.01 -3.78
CA LYS A 133 14.98 -17.17 -4.28
C LYS A 133 14.52 -15.73 -4.50
N ILE A 134 15.44 -14.79 -4.39
CA ILE A 134 15.17 -13.36 -4.49
C ILE A 134 15.73 -12.81 -5.80
N TYR A 135 14.90 -12.00 -6.47
CA TYR A 135 15.29 -11.15 -7.58
C TYR A 135 15.39 -9.70 -7.11
N LYS A 136 16.50 -9.03 -7.37
CA LYS A 136 16.73 -7.62 -7.04
C LYS A 136 16.60 -6.76 -8.29
N LEU A 137 15.74 -5.76 -8.25
CA LEU A 137 15.54 -4.74 -9.27
C LEU A 137 16.02 -3.38 -8.76
N ILE A 138 16.88 -2.70 -9.51
CA ILE A 138 17.30 -1.33 -9.20
C ILE A 138 16.64 -0.38 -10.19
N THR A 139 15.97 0.64 -9.68
CA THR A 139 15.25 1.65 -10.48
C THR A 139 15.47 3.06 -9.95
N PRO A 140 15.44 4.09 -10.82
CA PRO A 140 15.62 5.47 -10.39
C PRO A 140 14.34 6.09 -9.79
N PHE A 141 13.20 5.42 -9.92
CA PHE A 141 11.92 5.81 -9.33
C PHE A 141 11.05 4.57 -9.11
N LEU A 142 10.04 4.67 -8.25
CA LEU A 142 9.14 3.56 -7.93
C LEU A 142 8.33 3.09 -9.16
N PRO A 143 8.54 1.87 -9.68
CA PRO A 143 7.84 1.33 -10.84
C PRO A 143 6.53 0.66 -10.40
N ALA A 144 5.58 1.43 -9.89
CA ALA A 144 4.28 0.96 -9.38
C ALA A 144 3.59 -0.10 -10.29
N PRO A 145 3.44 0.10 -11.61
CA PRO A 145 2.81 -0.89 -12.49
C PRO A 145 3.53 -2.24 -12.55
N LEU A 146 4.86 -2.22 -12.41
CA LEU A 146 5.67 -3.45 -12.44
C LEU A 146 5.45 -4.25 -11.15
N ILE A 147 5.43 -3.56 -10.01
CA ILE A 147 5.20 -4.18 -8.71
C ILE A 147 3.79 -4.78 -8.63
N ASP A 148 2.78 -4.06 -9.11
CA ASP A 148 1.39 -4.54 -9.16
C ASP A 148 1.27 -5.79 -10.03
N LYS A 149 1.94 -5.79 -11.20
CA LYS A 149 1.97 -6.95 -12.09
C LYS A 149 2.70 -8.14 -11.46
N ALA A 150 3.81 -7.92 -10.76
CA ALA A 150 4.51 -8.98 -10.03
C ALA A 150 3.66 -9.55 -8.89
N ALA A 151 2.94 -8.70 -8.15
CA ALA A 151 2.02 -9.13 -7.11
C ALA A 151 0.87 -9.98 -7.68
N SER A 152 0.40 -9.69 -8.90
CA SER A 152 -0.60 -10.53 -9.60
C SER A 152 -0.10 -11.93 -9.97
N LEU A 153 1.23 -12.14 -10.02
CA LEU A 153 1.89 -13.43 -10.26
C LEU A 153 2.21 -14.18 -8.96
N SER A 154 1.58 -13.81 -7.84
CA SER A 154 1.83 -14.36 -6.51
C SER A 154 3.24 -14.10 -5.96
N CYS A 155 3.98 -13.14 -6.54
CA CYS A 155 5.26 -12.72 -5.97
C CYS A 155 5.04 -11.77 -4.80
N ARG A 156 5.70 -12.04 -3.67
CA ARG A 156 5.88 -11.06 -2.61
C ARG A 156 6.99 -10.09 -3.00
N HIS A 157 6.90 -8.86 -2.52
CA HIS A 157 7.90 -7.85 -2.79
C HIS A 157 8.24 -7.05 -1.54
N TRP A 158 9.43 -6.45 -1.55
CA TRP A 158 9.91 -5.48 -0.59
C TRP A 158 10.64 -4.36 -1.34
N ILE A 159 10.45 -3.12 -0.91
CA ILE A 159 11.02 -1.93 -1.50
C ILE A 159 11.93 -1.30 -0.45
N ASP A 160 13.20 -1.24 -0.79
CA ASP A 160 14.23 -0.56 -0.03
C ASP A 160 14.55 0.76 -0.73
N LYS A 161 14.07 1.86 -0.16
CA LYS A 161 14.30 3.20 -0.70
C LYS A 161 15.66 3.71 -0.21
N ILE A 162 16.65 3.68 -1.09
CA ILE A 162 18.02 4.13 -0.79
C ILE A 162 18.10 5.66 -0.84
N SER A 163 17.52 6.28 -1.87
CA SER A 163 17.48 7.73 -2.04
C SER A 163 16.23 8.19 -2.82
N GLU A 164 16.12 9.49 -3.13
CA GLU A 164 15.03 9.98 -3.99
C GLU A 164 15.12 9.46 -5.43
N ASN A 165 16.32 9.12 -5.89
CA ASN A 165 16.59 8.69 -7.26
C ASN A 165 17.08 7.23 -7.32
N GLU A 166 16.91 6.46 -6.26
CA GLU A 166 17.37 5.08 -6.20
C GLU A 166 16.49 4.23 -5.30
N PHE A 167 15.85 3.25 -5.92
CA PHE A 167 14.96 2.29 -5.28
C PHE A 167 15.45 0.87 -5.60
N CYS A 168 15.73 0.09 -4.57
CA CYS A 168 15.96 -1.34 -4.67
C CYS A 168 14.65 -2.08 -4.38
N ILE A 169 14.21 -2.93 -5.29
CA ILE A 169 12.96 -3.68 -5.14
C ILE A 169 13.29 -5.15 -5.22
N TYR A 170 12.91 -5.89 -4.19
CA TYR A 170 13.18 -7.30 -4.06
C TYR A 170 11.89 -8.07 -4.27
N PHE A 171 11.94 -9.09 -5.11
CA PHE A 171 10.82 -9.98 -5.39
C PHE A 171 11.16 -11.42 -5.01
N ILE A 172 10.18 -12.13 -4.45
CA ILE A 172 10.30 -13.54 -4.07
C ILE A 172 8.99 -14.26 -4.38
N LYS A 173 9.07 -15.52 -4.81
CA LYS A 173 7.92 -16.44 -4.85
C LYS A 173 7.75 -17.11 -3.50
#